data_AF-A0A948VSK2-F1
#
_entry.id   AF-A0A948VSK2-F1
#
_cell.length_a   1.000
_cell.length_b   1.000
_cell.length_c   1.000
_cell.angle_alpha   90.00
_cell.angle_beta   90.00
_cell.angle_gamma   90.00
#
_symmetry.space_group_name_H-M   'P 1'
#
loop_
_entity.id
_entity.type
_entity.pdbx_description
1 polymer ?
#
loop_
_entity_poly.entity_id
_entity_poly.type
_entity_poly.pdbx_seq_one_letter_code
_entity_poly.pdbx_strand_id
1 'polypeptide(L)'
;MAQQNSLSGSIGAGPLALVLALAGSVAMLVIELIAALLTYFYLAIYERDWFGWLIGHSREVLNFCIGQIEHWFPTFTNAANATLIGELAPKSMLLLLIGLVVGAAIRLVLWLAQRLAGA
;
A
#
# COMPACT_ATOMS: atom_id res chain seq x y z
N MET A 1 -18.79 27.51 39.23
CA MET A 1 -18.11 28.13 38.07
C MET A 1 -16.86 27.31 37.67
N ALA A 2 -17.01 26.08 37.18
CA ALA A 2 -15.87 25.20 36.84
C ALA A 2 -16.02 24.45 35.50
N GLN A 3 -17.07 24.73 34.73
CA GLN A 3 -17.45 23.96 33.53
C GLN A 3 -17.12 24.67 32.20
N GLN A 4 -16.50 25.86 32.25
CA GLN A 4 -16.10 26.61 31.04
C GLN A 4 -14.66 26.35 30.58
N ASN A 5 -13.82 25.69 31.41
CA ASN A 5 -12.42 25.44 31.06
C ASN A 5 -12.20 24.17 30.21
N SER A 6 -13.18 23.26 30.10
CA SER A 6 -13.02 22.02 29.31
C SER A 6 -13.26 22.23 27.81
N LEU A 7 -14.04 23.24 27.42
CA LEU A 7 -14.37 23.51 26.02
C LEU A 7 -13.27 24.32 25.30
N SER A 8 -12.60 25.24 26.02
CA SER A 8 -11.52 26.08 25.47
C SER A 8 -10.27 25.26 25.08
N GLY A 9 -9.96 24.19 25.82
CA GLY A 9 -8.86 23.28 25.49
C GLY A 9 -9.09 22.43 24.24
N SER A 10 -10.36 22.14 23.88
CA SER A 10 -10.68 21.24 22.75
C SER A 10 -10.54 21.91 21.37
N ILE A 11 -10.77 23.22 21.28
CA ILE A 11 -10.74 23.95 20.01
C ILE A 11 -9.30 24.23 19.57
N GLY A 12 -8.38 24.45 20.53
CA GLY A 12 -6.94 24.58 20.27
C GLY A 12 -6.18 23.25 20.15
N ALA A 13 -6.67 22.18 20.80
CA ALA A 13 -6.06 20.85 20.72
C ALA A 13 -6.48 20.06 19.46
N GLY A 14 -7.61 20.40 18.83
CA GLY A 14 -8.09 19.76 17.59
C GLY A 14 -7.06 19.80 16.45
N PRO A 15 -6.49 20.97 16.09
CA PRO A 15 -5.44 21.07 15.08
C PRO A 15 -4.18 20.29 15.43
N LEU A 16 -3.77 20.31 16.70
CA LEU A 16 -2.58 19.60 17.16
C LEU A 16 -2.77 18.07 17.11
N ALA A 17 -3.95 17.57 17.49
CA ALA A 17 -4.31 16.16 17.39
C ALA A 17 -4.36 15.69 15.92
N LEU A 18 -4.86 16.53 15.01
CA LEU A 18 -4.86 16.24 13.57
C LEU A 18 -3.42 16.13 13.04
N VAL A 19 -2.54 17.08 13.38
CA VAL A 19 -1.13 17.06 12.95
C VAL A 19 -0.41 15.82 13.48
N LEU A 20 -0.64 15.45 14.75
CA LEU A 20 -0.06 14.24 15.34
C LEU A 20 -0.58 12.97 14.67
N ALA A 21 -1.88 12.89 14.38
CA ALA A 21 -2.46 11.75 13.66
C ALA A 21 -1.92 11.64 12.22
N LEU A 22 -1.73 12.77 11.54
CA LEU A 22 -1.15 12.82 10.20
C LEU A 22 0.31 12.37 10.23
N ALA A 23 1.10 12.90 11.16
CA ALA A 23 2.50 12.52 11.35
C ALA A 23 2.64 11.04 11.68
N GLY A 24 1.77 10.49 12.55
CA GLY A 24 1.72 9.07 12.86
C GLY A 24 1.38 8.21 11.63
N SER A 25 0.42 8.66 10.81
CA SER A 25 0.05 7.98 9.57
C SER A 25 1.19 7.96 8.55
N VAL A 26 1.90 9.08 8.41
CA VAL A 26 3.08 9.18 7.52
C VAL A 26 4.21 8.28 8.03
N ALA A 27 4.51 8.29 9.33
CA ALA A 27 5.53 7.42 9.92
C ALA A 27 5.19 5.94 9.69
N MET A 28 3.92 5.58 9.85
CA MET A 28 3.45 4.21 9.63
C MET A 28 3.56 3.79 8.15
N LEU A 29 3.20 4.67 7.22
CA LEU A 29 3.42 4.44 5.78
C LEU A 29 4.91 4.22 5.44
N VAL A 30 5.82 4.97 6.06
CA VAL A 30 7.26 4.78 5.86
C VAL A 30 7.72 3.41 6.36
N ILE A 31 7.21 2.96 7.53
CA ILE A 31 7.51 1.63 8.05
C ILE A 31 6.97 0.54 7.12
N GLU A 32 5.73 0.67 6.65
CA GLU A 32 5.12 -0.25 5.67
C GLU A 32 5.96 -0.31 4.39
N LEU A 33 6.42 0.83 3.89
CA LEU A 33 7.25 0.92 2.70
C LEU A 33 8.59 0.20 2.89
N ILE A 34 9.28 0.44 4.00
CA ILE A 34 10.56 -0.21 4.31
C ILE A 34 10.37 -1.72 4.47
N ALA A 35 9.32 -2.15 5.17
CA ALA A 35 9.00 -3.56 5.34
C ALA A 35 8.68 -4.25 4.00
N ALA A 36 7.93 -3.59 3.12
CA ALA A 36 7.63 -4.08 1.78
C ALA A 36 8.91 -4.22 0.94
N LEU A 37 9.80 -3.22 1.00
CA LEU A 37 11.11 -3.27 0.34
C LEU A 37 11.98 -4.42 0.85
N LEU A 38 12.06 -4.61 2.16
CA LEU A 38 12.80 -5.71 2.77
C LEU A 38 12.21 -7.07 2.38
N THR A 39 10.88 -7.20 2.37
CA THR A 39 10.18 -8.41 1.93
C THR A 39 10.48 -8.69 0.46
N TYR A 40 10.44 -7.66 -0.39
CA TYR A 40 10.83 -7.75 -1.79
C TYR A 40 12.29 -8.22 -1.94
N PHE A 41 13.24 -7.65 -1.20
CA PHE A 41 14.64 -8.07 -1.24
C PHE A 41 14.82 -9.51 -0.77
N TYR A 42 14.12 -9.90 0.30
CA TYR A 42 14.14 -11.26 0.81
C TYR A 42 13.66 -12.25 -0.25
N LEU A 43 12.50 -12.01 -0.87
CA LEU A 43 11.99 -12.88 -1.93
C LEU A 43 12.92 -12.91 -3.15
N ALA A 44 13.48 -11.76 -3.55
CA ALA A 44 14.34 -11.67 -4.71
C ALA A 44 15.70 -12.40 -4.54
N ILE A 45 16.20 -12.49 -3.29
CA ILE A 45 17.50 -13.10 -2.98
C ILE A 45 17.35 -14.58 -2.60
N TYR A 46 16.40 -14.91 -1.73
CA TYR A 46 16.30 -16.24 -1.12
C TYR A 46 15.29 -17.16 -1.80
N GLU A 47 14.23 -16.62 -2.40
CA GLU A 47 13.07 -17.38 -2.92
C GLU A 47 12.86 -17.08 -4.42
N ARG A 48 13.91 -17.27 -5.24
CA ARG A 48 13.89 -16.92 -6.67
C ARG A 48 12.78 -17.61 -7.47
N ASP A 49 12.51 -18.88 -7.19
CA ASP A 49 11.49 -19.65 -7.91
C ASP A 49 10.08 -19.12 -7.59
N TRP A 50 9.82 -18.85 -6.31
CA TRP A 50 8.56 -18.28 -5.85
C TRP A 50 8.37 -16.85 -6.35
N PHE A 51 9.44 -16.05 -6.34
CA PHE A 51 9.46 -14.70 -6.89
C PHE A 51 9.22 -14.70 -8.42
N GLY A 52 9.81 -15.64 -9.14
CA GLY A 52 9.56 -15.84 -10.57
C GLY A 52 8.10 -16.19 -10.87
N TRP A 53 7.50 -17.07 -10.06
CA TRP A 53 6.07 -17.39 -10.15
C TRP A 53 5.19 -16.16 -9.89
N LEU A 54 5.52 -15.35 -8.89
CA LEU A 54 4.81 -14.12 -8.55
C LEU A 54 4.89 -13.05 -9.66
N ILE A 55 6.05 -12.92 -10.32
CA ILE A 55 6.21 -12.08 -11.52
C ILE A 55 5.33 -12.59 -12.65
N GLY A 56 5.30 -13.91 -12.85
CA GLY A 56 4.45 -14.56 -13.85
C GLY A 56 2.98 -14.22 -13.64
N HIS A 57 2.50 -14.36 -12.41
CA HIS A 57 1.12 -14.03 -12.06
C HIS A 57 0.82 -12.53 -12.21
N SER A 58 1.77 -11.66 -11.84
CA SER A 58 1.63 -10.21 -12.04
C SER A 58 1.53 -9.85 -13.53
N ARG A 59 2.30 -10.53 -14.39
CA ARG A 59 2.18 -10.37 -15.85
C ARG A 59 0.84 -10.85 -16.38
N GLU A 60 0.31 -11.95 -15.85
CA GLU A 60 -0.98 -12.49 -16.26
C GLU A 60 -2.13 -11.55 -15.91
N VAL A 61 -2.11 -10.95 -14.70
CA VAL A 61 -3.07 -9.91 -14.30
C VAL A 61 -2.91 -8.66 -15.16
N LEU A 62 -1.67 -8.23 -15.46
CA LEU A 62 -1.43 -7.07 -16.33
C LEU A 62 -1.97 -7.32 -17.74
N ASN A 63 -1.75 -8.50 -18.31
CA ASN A 63 -2.29 -8.90 -19.60
C ASN A 63 -3.82 -8.96 -19.59
N PHE A 64 -4.43 -9.41 -18.48
CA PHE A 64 -5.88 -9.37 -18.32
C PHE A 64 -6.41 -7.92 -18.31
N CYS A 65 -5.78 -7.03 -17.52
CA CYS A 65 -6.14 -5.61 -17.50
C CYS A 65 -5.99 -4.95 -18.87
N ILE A 66 -4.92 -5.28 -19.60
CA ILE A 66 -4.73 -4.84 -20.99
C ILE A 66 -5.89 -5.33 -21.85
N GLY A 67 -6.21 -6.64 -21.83
CA GLY A 67 -7.33 -7.19 -22.61
C GLY A 67 -8.68 -6.55 -22.28
N GLN A 68 -8.91 -6.14 -21.04
CA GLN A 68 -10.09 -5.35 -20.67
C GLN A 68 -10.02 -3.93 -21.25
N ILE A 69 -8.88 -3.25 -21.17
CA ILE A 69 -8.73 -1.91 -21.77
C ILE A 69 -8.94 -1.97 -23.30
N GLU A 70 -8.43 -3.01 -23.96
CA GLU A 70 -8.65 -3.22 -25.40
C GLU A 70 -10.12 -3.43 -25.75
N HIS A 71 -10.86 -4.17 -24.91
CA HIS A 71 -12.27 -4.43 -25.11
C HIS A 71 -13.14 -3.17 -24.94
N TRP A 72 -12.85 -2.36 -23.91
CA TRP A 72 -13.65 -1.19 -23.57
C TRP A 72 -13.23 0.08 -24.33
N PHE A 73 -11.95 0.20 -24.71
CA PHE A 73 -11.38 1.38 -25.35
C PHE A 73 -10.43 1.01 -26.51
N PRO A 74 -10.97 0.46 -27.62
CA PRO A 74 -10.16 -0.02 -28.74
C PRO A 74 -9.27 1.08 -29.36
N THR A 75 -9.71 2.33 -29.31
CA THR A 75 -9.00 3.50 -29.88
C THR A 75 -7.75 3.92 -29.10
N PHE A 76 -7.68 3.62 -27.79
CA PHE A 76 -6.54 3.98 -26.93
C PHE A 76 -5.57 2.81 -26.70
N THR A 77 -5.89 1.63 -27.23
CA THR A 77 -5.14 0.38 -27.09
C THR A 77 -3.65 0.52 -27.36
N ASN A 78 -3.25 1.15 -28.47
CA ASN A 78 -1.84 1.23 -28.83
C ASN A 78 -1.02 2.12 -27.87
N ALA A 79 -1.59 3.21 -27.38
CA ALA A 79 -0.95 4.08 -26.40
C ALA A 79 -0.95 3.44 -25.00
N ALA A 80 -2.09 2.85 -24.60
CA ALA A 80 -2.23 2.16 -23.32
C ALA A 80 -1.31 0.94 -23.23
N ASN A 81 -1.17 0.12 -24.27
CA ASN A 81 -0.23 -1.00 -24.30
C ASN A 81 1.22 -0.53 -24.24
N ALA A 82 1.59 0.50 -25.00
CA ALA A 82 2.95 1.02 -24.98
C ALA A 82 3.35 1.56 -23.60
N THR A 83 2.43 2.22 -22.89
CA THR A 83 2.67 2.75 -21.54
C THR A 83 2.55 1.67 -20.45
N LEU A 84 1.58 0.76 -20.53
CA LEU A 84 1.43 -0.33 -19.54
C LEU A 84 2.54 -1.36 -19.64
N ILE A 85 2.96 -1.74 -20.85
CA ILE A 85 4.05 -2.70 -21.06
C ILE A 85 5.42 -2.01 -20.95
N GLY A 86 5.52 -0.75 -21.38
CA GLY A 86 6.77 0.02 -21.39
C GLY A 86 7.11 0.72 -20.08
N GLU A 87 6.15 1.34 -19.40
CA GLU A 87 6.36 2.10 -18.15
C GLU A 87 5.90 1.32 -16.90
N LEU A 88 4.76 0.62 -16.98
CA LEU A 88 4.27 -0.22 -15.88
C LEU A 88 4.93 -1.60 -15.94
N ALA A 89 6.25 -1.63 -15.73
CA ALA A 89 6.98 -2.89 -15.69
C ALA A 89 6.29 -3.88 -14.73
N PRO A 90 6.25 -5.19 -15.04
CA PRO A 90 5.69 -6.21 -14.15
C PRO A 90 6.24 -6.14 -12.71
N LYS A 91 7.45 -5.57 -12.61
CA LYS A 91 8.17 -5.31 -11.37
C LYS A 91 7.49 -4.27 -10.47
N SER A 92 6.96 -3.18 -11.01
CA SER A 92 6.29 -2.13 -10.22
C SER A 92 4.92 -2.61 -9.73
N MET A 93 4.18 -3.34 -10.56
CA MET A 93 2.91 -3.97 -10.15
C MET A 93 3.12 -4.98 -9.03
N LEU A 94 4.17 -5.80 -9.13
CA LEU A 94 4.54 -6.75 -8.08
C LEU A 94 4.96 -6.03 -6.79
N LEU A 95 5.75 -4.96 -6.88
CA LEU A 95 6.17 -4.19 -5.71
C LEU A 95 4.96 -3.53 -5.01
N LEU A 96 3.98 -3.08 -5.78
CA LEU A 96 2.72 -2.55 -5.26
C LEU A 96 1.88 -3.66 -4.61
N LEU A 97 1.79 -4.85 -5.22
CA LEU A 97 1.10 -6.01 -4.65
C LEU A 97 1.75 -6.46 -3.33
N ILE A 98 3.08 -6.59 -3.30
CA ILE A 98 3.82 -6.91 -2.06
C ILE A 98 3.59 -5.81 -1.03
N GLY A 99 3.68 -4.53 -1.41
CA GLY A 99 3.41 -3.41 -0.51
C GLY A 99 2.02 -3.44 0.09
N LEU A 100 1.01 -3.76 -0.72
CA LEU A 100 -0.38 -3.91 -0.27
C LEU A 100 -0.53 -5.08 0.72
N VAL A 101 0.01 -6.26 0.39
CA VAL A 101 -0.09 -7.45 1.24
C VAL A 101 0.65 -7.25 2.56
N VAL A 102 1.87 -6.72 2.52
CA VAL A 102 2.69 -6.45 3.70
C VAL A 102 2.06 -5.35 4.56
N GLY A 103 1.59 -4.27 3.95
CA GLY A 103 0.88 -3.20 4.68
C GLY A 103 -0.41 -3.71 5.33
N ALA A 104 -1.22 -4.49 4.62
CA ALA A 104 -2.41 -5.12 5.18
C ALA A 104 -2.08 -6.06 6.34
N ALA A 105 -1.01 -6.85 6.24
CA ALA A 105 -0.55 -7.72 7.31
C ALA A 105 -0.08 -6.93 8.55
N ILE A 106 0.72 -5.87 8.36
CA ILE A 106 1.16 -5.00 9.46
C ILE A 106 -0.05 -4.36 10.17
N ARG A 107 -1.01 -3.83 9.41
CA ARG A 107 -2.26 -3.26 9.95
C ARG A 107 -3.05 -4.29 10.74
N LEU A 108 -3.17 -5.50 10.20
CA LEU A 108 -3.88 -6.59 10.85
C LEU A 108 -3.21 -6.98 12.17
N VAL A 109 -1.87 -7.08 12.20
CA VAL A 109 -1.11 -7.37 13.42
C VAL A 109 -1.23 -6.25 14.44
N LEU A 110 -1.09 -4.98 14.03
CA LEU A 110 -1.25 -3.83 14.92
C LEU A 110 -2.66 -3.77 15.50
N TRP A 111 -3.68 -4.02 14.67
CA TRP A 111 -5.06 -4.09 15.10
C TRP A 111 -5.26 -5.22 16.12
N LEU A 112 -4.68 -6.41 15.86
CA LEU A 112 -4.76 -7.55 16.77
C LEU A 112 -4.06 -7.27 18.11
N ALA A 113 -2.88 -6.65 18.06
CA ALA A 113 -2.12 -6.28 19.25
C ALA A 113 -2.87 -5.24 20.09
N GLN A 114 -3.48 -4.24 19.46
CA GLN A 114 -4.34 -3.26 20.15
C GLN A 114 -5.57 -3.92 20.75
N ARG A 115 -6.18 -4.88 20.04
CA ARG A 115 -7.34 -5.65 20.52
C ARG A 115 -7.00 -6.49 21.75
N LEU A 116 -5.82 -7.11 21.78
CA LEU A 116 -5.36 -7.96 22.88
C LEU A 116 -4.83 -7.17 24.08
N ALA A 117 -4.20 -6.01 23.86
CA ALA A 117 -3.73 -5.13 24.93
C ALA A 117 -4.85 -4.31 25.59
N GLY A 118 -6.02 -4.22 24.94
CA GLY A 118 -7.23 -3.56 25.44
C GLY A 118 -8.24 -4.51 26.09
N ALA A 119 -7.90 -5.79 26.30
CA ALA A 119 -8.67 -6.79 27.06
C ALA A 119 -7.97 -7.07 28.40
#